data_AF-A0A0A2V181-F1
#
_entry.id   AF-A0A0A2V181-F1
#
_cell.length_a   1.000
_cell.length_b   1.000
_cell.length_c   1.000
_cell.angle_alpha   90.00
_cell.angle_beta   90.00
_cell.angle_gamma   90.00
#
_symmetry.space_group_name_H-M   'P 1'
#
loop_
_entity.id
_entity.type
_entity.pdbx_description
1 polymer ?
#
loop_
_entity_poly.entity_id
_entity_poly.type
_entity_poly.pdbx_seq_one_letter_code
_entity_poly.pdbx_strand_id
1 'polypeptide(L)'
;MPSLFPVLDIDTECVRQALEVTESYILLSPQEVLSDHIRFRLLASLEALLGSTTRQRLGVVPHLVEMLIRAIEFVNPGNEQAYTIVAKSLMDSSFLPTLLSGLHEAYEANLTTGPKKKSSAVSGVVETDYFSVLARIALASPKIFISSASSSRDHSSEEETVNWILMEWFSHFDNMGDINRKKLHALALTHLLSINGPSTPPPAFLLNHLQSYLVVWTDLIRELSEGTSYDPNDPRGGDYLIVWNAGSVTGEPDEKYQDNEPPETTRRRTWSNADPIHKINLRHFVTENLRGVVRACGGIDKFRDEWLVNVDREVVNGFGELGVL
;
A
#
# COMPACT_ATOMS: atom_id res chain seq x y z
N MET A 1 0.98 27.28 -0.61
CA MET A 1 0.09 26.17 -1.05
C MET A 1 -1.22 26.66 -1.68
N PRO A 2 -2.07 27.49 -1.05
CA PRO A 2 -3.40 27.83 -1.59
C PRO A 2 -3.41 28.39 -3.02
N SER A 3 -2.36 29.14 -3.39
CA SER A 3 -2.19 29.71 -4.73
C SER A 3 -2.01 28.68 -5.85
N LEU A 4 -1.74 27.40 -5.52
CA LEU A 4 -1.65 26.33 -6.52
C LEU A 4 -3.03 25.80 -6.95
N PHE A 5 -4.06 25.93 -6.10
CA PHE A 5 -5.37 25.33 -6.39
C PHE A 5 -5.99 25.81 -7.70
N PRO A 6 -5.99 27.11 -8.06
CA PRO A 6 -6.48 27.53 -9.36
C PRO A 6 -5.71 26.91 -10.54
N VAL A 7 -4.42 26.63 -10.38
CA VAL A 7 -3.60 26.00 -11.43
C VAL A 7 -3.96 24.52 -11.59
N LEU A 8 -4.19 23.83 -10.47
CA LEU A 8 -4.64 22.44 -10.45
C LEU A 8 -6.06 22.30 -11.02
N ASP A 9 -6.95 23.25 -10.70
CA ASP A 9 -8.36 23.21 -11.10
C ASP A 9 -8.57 23.55 -12.59
N ILE A 10 -7.69 24.33 -13.22
CA ILE A 10 -7.91 24.87 -14.59
C ILE A 10 -7.29 23.99 -15.70
N ASP A 11 -6.75 22.80 -15.39
CA ASP A 11 -6.19 21.88 -16.39
C ASP A 11 -5.28 22.60 -17.41
N THR A 12 -4.30 23.33 -16.90
CA THR A 12 -3.36 24.13 -17.73
C THR A 12 -2.11 23.32 -18.10
N GLU A 13 -1.33 23.83 -19.07
CA GLU A 13 0.01 23.30 -19.38
C GLU A 13 0.95 23.31 -18.17
N CYS A 14 0.65 24.12 -17.14
CA CYS A 14 1.43 24.24 -15.91
C CYS A 14 1.09 23.21 -14.82
N VAL A 15 0.12 22.30 -15.06
CA VAL A 15 -0.32 21.32 -14.04
C VAL A 15 0.84 20.43 -13.59
N ARG A 16 1.75 20.03 -14.49
CA ARG A 16 2.91 19.20 -14.12
C ARG A 16 3.78 19.92 -13.08
N GLN A 17 4.13 21.19 -13.33
CA GLN A 17 4.91 21.97 -12.37
C GLN A 17 4.13 22.19 -11.07
N ALA A 18 2.82 22.39 -11.12
CA ALA A 18 2.00 22.52 -9.92
C ALA A 18 2.02 21.23 -9.06
N LEU A 19 2.02 20.06 -9.70
CA LEU A 19 2.15 18.76 -9.02
C LEU A 19 3.54 18.58 -8.39
N GLU A 20 4.62 18.94 -9.09
CA GLU A 20 5.99 18.91 -8.55
C GLU A 20 6.17 19.85 -7.34
N VAL A 21 5.60 21.05 -7.42
CA VAL A 21 5.61 22.01 -6.31
C VAL A 21 4.76 21.48 -5.14
N THR A 22 3.63 20.84 -5.43
CA THR A 22 2.77 20.20 -4.41
C THR A 22 3.54 19.11 -3.67
N GLU A 23 4.25 18.24 -4.39
CA GLU A 23 5.13 17.21 -3.82
C GLU A 23 6.16 17.82 -2.88
N SER A 24 6.79 18.92 -3.32
CA SER A 24 7.79 19.66 -2.53
C SER A 24 7.20 20.21 -1.24
N TYR A 25 5.94 20.69 -1.25
CA TYR A 25 5.25 21.16 -0.05
C TYR A 25 4.92 20.01 0.92
N ILE A 26 4.53 18.83 0.42
CA ILE A 26 4.30 17.65 1.28
C ILE A 26 5.59 17.28 2.03
N LEU A 27 6.73 17.30 1.33
CA LEU A 27 8.04 16.99 1.92
C LEU A 27 8.53 18.09 2.88
N LEU A 28 8.28 19.36 2.55
CA LEU A 28 8.82 20.49 3.30
C LEU A 28 8.02 20.80 4.56
N SER A 29 6.69 20.67 4.51
CA SER A 29 5.81 21.12 5.58
C SER A 29 4.56 20.22 5.70
N PRO A 30 4.75 18.93 6.03
CA PRO A 30 3.65 17.95 6.08
C PRO A 30 2.51 18.38 7.01
N GLN A 31 2.82 19.07 8.11
CA GLN A 31 1.81 19.58 9.06
C GLN A 31 0.86 20.61 8.42
N GLU A 32 1.37 21.45 7.53
CA GLU A 32 0.56 22.47 6.85
C GLU A 32 -0.32 21.81 5.78
N VAL A 33 0.22 20.84 5.03
CA VAL A 33 -0.57 20.13 4.00
C VAL A 33 -1.64 19.25 4.63
N LEU A 34 -1.37 18.67 5.81
CA LEU A 34 -2.33 17.88 6.58
C LEU A 34 -3.35 18.74 7.34
N SER A 35 -3.25 20.07 7.34
CA SER A 35 -4.25 20.93 7.99
C SER A 35 -5.61 20.83 7.28
N ASP A 36 -6.70 21.05 8.02
CA ASP A 36 -8.06 20.88 7.49
C ASP A 36 -8.35 21.79 6.28
N HIS A 37 -7.83 23.01 6.28
CA HIS A 37 -8.05 23.98 5.19
C HIS A 37 -7.29 23.66 3.90
N ILE A 38 -6.15 22.97 3.98
CA ILE A 38 -5.38 22.55 2.80
C ILE A 38 -5.76 21.16 2.34
N ARG A 39 -5.83 20.20 3.26
CA ARG A 39 -5.96 18.77 2.97
C ARG A 39 -7.17 18.47 2.10
N PHE A 40 -8.36 18.90 2.53
CA PHE A 40 -9.59 18.62 1.78
C PHE A 40 -9.57 19.28 0.40
N ARG A 41 -9.16 20.56 0.33
CA ARG A 41 -9.11 21.28 -0.95
C ARG A 41 -8.10 20.66 -1.91
N LEU A 42 -6.94 20.25 -1.41
CA LEU A 42 -5.94 19.54 -2.21
C LEU A 42 -6.49 18.24 -2.76
N LEU A 43 -7.12 17.41 -1.92
CA LEU A 43 -7.70 16.14 -2.36
C LEU A 43 -8.81 16.32 -3.39
N ALA A 44 -9.65 17.35 -3.25
CA ALA A 44 -10.66 17.68 -4.25
C ALA A 44 -10.04 18.11 -5.59
N SER A 45 -9.00 18.95 -5.58
CA SER A 45 -8.28 19.33 -6.80
C SER A 45 -7.56 18.14 -7.45
N LEU A 46 -6.98 17.24 -6.65
CA LEU A 46 -6.33 16.02 -7.13
C LEU A 46 -7.35 15.03 -7.72
N GLU A 47 -8.54 14.91 -7.12
CA GLU A 47 -9.63 14.08 -7.63
C GLU A 47 -10.06 14.53 -9.02
N ALA A 48 -10.27 15.84 -9.21
CA ALA A 48 -10.64 16.41 -10.50
C ALA A 48 -9.59 16.08 -11.59
N LEU A 49 -8.31 15.99 -11.21
CA LEU A 49 -7.23 15.63 -12.13
C LEU A 49 -7.23 14.15 -12.52
N LEU A 50 -7.78 13.24 -11.69
CA LEU A 50 -7.92 11.82 -12.06
C LEU A 50 -8.86 11.63 -13.26
N GLY A 51 -9.92 12.44 -13.36
CA GLY A 51 -10.87 12.40 -14.48
C GLY A 51 -10.31 13.00 -15.79
N SER A 52 -9.31 13.87 -15.69
CA SER A 52 -8.68 14.53 -16.86
C SER A 52 -7.72 13.57 -17.58
N THR A 53 -8.07 13.18 -18.81
CA THR A 53 -7.57 11.98 -19.53
C THR A 53 -6.13 12.07 -20.06
N THR A 54 -5.20 12.71 -19.35
CA THR A 54 -3.81 12.83 -19.80
C THR A 54 -2.93 11.79 -19.11
N ARG A 55 -2.44 10.78 -19.86
CA ARG A 55 -1.52 9.71 -19.37
C ARG A 55 -0.32 10.22 -18.56
N GLN A 56 0.11 11.46 -18.77
CA GLN A 56 1.23 12.06 -18.03
C GLN A 56 0.90 12.40 -16.57
N ARG A 57 -0.38 12.45 -16.20
CA ARG A 57 -0.84 12.71 -14.82
C ARG A 57 -1.15 11.43 -14.06
N LEU A 58 -1.51 10.39 -14.82
CA LEU A 58 -1.77 9.04 -14.32
C LEU A 58 -0.47 8.51 -13.71
N GLY A 59 -0.46 8.38 -12.38
CA GLY A 59 0.68 7.97 -11.55
C GLY A 59 1.14 9.04 -10.56
N VAL A 60 1.28 10.30 -11.01
CA VAL A 60 1.71 11.39 -10.11
C VAL A 60 0.63 11.70 -9.08
N VAL A 61 -0.64 11.75 -9.50
CA VAL A 61 -1.75 12.09 -8.60
C VAL A 61 -1.94 11.06 -7.48
N PRO A 62 -2.07 9.75 -7.76
CA PRO A 62 -2.09 8.73 -6.70
C PRO A 62 -0.84 8.79 -5.81
N HIS A 63 0.35 8.99 -6.40
CA HIS A 63 1.60 9.11 -5.65
C HIS A 63 1.57 10.26 -4.64
N LEU A 64 1.07 11.44 -5.01
CA LEU A 64 0.92 12.56 -4.06
C LEU A 64 -0.02 12.23 -2.90
N VAL A 65 -1.09 11.47 -3.16
CA VAL A 65 -2.00 11.02 -2.11
C VAL A 65 -1.36 9.97 -1.21
N GLU A 66 -0.55 9.06 -1.76
CA GLU A 66 0.27 8.16 -0.94
C GLU A 66 1.21 8.94 -0.03
N MET A 67 1.88 9.96 -0.57
CA MET A 67 2.75 10.83 0.22
C MET A 67 1.97 11.57 1.31
N LEU A 68 0.75 12.04 1.02
CA LEU A 68 -0.11 12.68 2.00
C LEU A 68 -0.50 11.73 3.14
N ILE A 69 -0.83 10.47 2.84
CA ILE A 69 -1.12 9.45 3.86
C ILE A 69 0.12 9.21 4.72
N ARG A 70 1.29 9.06 4.08
CA ARG A 70 2.57 8.87 4.79
C ARG A 70 3.00 10.08 5.61
N ALA A 71 2.58 11.28 5.25
CA ALA A 71 2.91 12.51 5.98
C ALA A 71 2.47 12.44 7.45
N ILE A 72 1.46 11.62 7.77
CA ILE A 72 1.03 11.39 9.15
C ILE A 72 2.17 10.84 10.00
N GLU A 73 3.00 9.93 9.49
CA GLU A 73 4.12 9.36 10.26
C GLU A 73 5.18 10.40 10.63
N PHE A 74 5.27 11.51 9.90
CA PHE A 74 6.22 12.58 10.20
C PHE A 74 5.67 13.63 11.16
N VAL A 75 4.35 13.74 11.26
CA VAL A 75 3.68 14.78 12.07
C VAL A 75 3.14 14.20 13.37
N ASN A 76 2.48 13.04 13.30
CA ASN A 76 1.82 12.36 14.41
C ASN A 76 1.99 10.82 14.28
N PRO A 77 3.21 10.28 14.44
CA PRO A 77 3.46 8.84 14.29
C PRO A 77 2.58 8.00 15.22
N GLY A 78 1.98 6.93 14.68
CA GLY A 78 1.11 6.02 15.42
C GLY A 78 -0.28 6.58 15.79
N ASN A 79 -0.65 7.78 15.34
CA ASN A 79 -1.95 8.36 15.64
C ASN A 79 -3.04 7.87 14.65
N GLU A 80 -3.75 6.80 15.01
CA GLU A 80 -4.84 6.23 14.20
C GLU A 80 -5.97 7.23 13.90
N GLN A 81 -6.21 8.21 14.78
CA GLN A 81 -7.20 9.27 14.53
C GLN A 81 -6.79 10.18 13.37
N ALA A 82 -5.49 10.46 13.21
CA ALA A 82 -5.00 11.25 12.09
C ALA A 82 -5.24 10.54 10.75
N TYR A 83 -5.03 9.21 10.71
CA TYR A 83 -5.38 8.37 9.56
C TYR A 83 -6.88 8.39 9.28
N THR A 84 -7.71 8.33 10.33
CA THR A 84 -9.17 8.37 10.20
C THR A 84 -9.63 9.69 9.56
N ILE A 85 -9.02 10.81 9.95
CA ILE A 85 -9.31 12.14 9.39
C ILE A 85 -8.91 12.23 7.92
N VAL A 86 -7.74 11.71 7.54
CA VAL A 86 -7.30 11.68 6.13
C VAL A 86 -8.20 10.78 5.30
N ALA A 87 -8.51 9.56 5.78
CA ALA A 87 -9.41 8.63 5.09
C ALA A 87 -10.81 9.23 4.89
N LYS A 88 -11.36 9.89 5.91
CA LYS A 88 -12.61 10.63 5.77
C LYS A 88 -12.51 11.74 4.73
N SER A 89 -11.40 12.49 4.70
CA SER A 89 -11.20 13.54 3.69
C SER A 89 -11.12 12.96 2.27
N LEU A 90 -10.52 11.78 2.10
CA LEU A 90 -10.46 11.07 0.81
C LEU A 90 -11.84 10.60 0.35
N MET A 91 -12.69 10.19 1.29
CA MET A 91 -14.09 9.84 1.02
C MET A 91 -14.91 11.07 0.66
N ASP A 92 -14.88 12.10 1.50
CA ASP A 92 -15.68 13.32 1.35
C ASP A 92 -15.27 14.13 0.10
N SER A 93 -14.02 14.00 -0.36
CA SER A 93 -13.54 14.65 -1.59
C SER A 93 -13.77 13.83 -2.86
N SER A 94 -14.49 12.71 -2.78
CA SER A 94 -14.69 11.72 -3.86
C SER A 94 -13.42 11.03 -4.37
N PHE A 95 -12.24 11.29 -3.81
CA PHE A 95 -10.99 10.74 -4.32
C PHE A 95 -10.96 9.22 -4.20
N LEU A 96 -11.21 8.68 -3.00
CA LEU A 96 -11.24 7.25 -2.76
C LEU A 96 -12.41 6.56 -3.49
N PRO A 97 -13.65 7.10 -3.50
CA PRO A 97 -14.71 6.60 -4.37
C PRO A 97 -14.34 6.50 -5.85
N THR A 98 -13.66 7.52 -6.41
CA THR A 98 -13.20 7.51 -7.82
C THR A 98 -12.19 6.39 -8.07
N LEU A 99 -11.23 6.18 -7.16
CA LEU A 99 -10.29 5.05 -7.27
C LEU A 99 -11.02 3.70 -7.22
N LEU A 100 -11.91 3.50 -6.25
CA LEU A 100 -12.64 2.25 -6.04
C LEU A 100 -13.58 1.94 -7.21
N SER A 101 -14.22 2.95 -7.81
CA SER A 101 -15.02 2.78 -9.02
C SER A 101 -14.15 2.28 -10.19
N GLY A 102 -13.00 2.91 -10.42
CA GLY A 102 -12.09 2.50 -11.48
C GLY A 102 -11.52 1.09 -11.29
N LEU A 103 -11.17 0.73 -10.05
CA LEU A 103 -10.76 -0.63 -9.70
C LEU A 103 -11.88 -1.65 -9.88
N HIS A 104 -13.12 -1.29 -9.54
CA HIS A 104 -14.25 -2.20 -9.77
C HIS A 104 -14.54 -2.40 -11.26
N GLU A 105 -14.38 -1.36 -12.08
CA GLU A 105 -14.47 -1.50 -13.54
C GLU A 105 -13.39 -2.43 -14.10
N ALA A 106 -12.16 -2.38 -13.55
CA ALA A 106 -11.08 -3.32 -13.88
C ALA A 106 -11.47 -4.76 -13.50
N TYR A 107 -11.97 -4.95 -12.29
CA TYR A 107 -12.49 -6.23 -11.81
C TYR A 107 -13.59 -6.79 -12.73
N GLU A 108 -14.62 -6.01 -13.04
CA GLU A 108 -15.67 -6.46 -13.97
C GLU A 108 -15.15 -6.77 -15.37
N ALA A 109 -14.15 -6.02 -15.84
CA ALA A 109 -13.53 -6.27 -17.13
C ALA A 109 -12.77 -7.59 -17.15
N ASN A 110 -12.06 -7.91 -16.07
CA ASN A 110 -11.31 -9.15 -15.90
C ASN A 110 -12.21 -10.38 -15.71
N LEU A 111 -13.46 -10.21 -15.26
CA LEU A 111 -14.47 -11.28 -15.28
C LEU A 111 -14.98 -11.64 -16.69
N THR A 112 -14.67 -10.83 -17.71
CA THR A 112 -15.14 -11.06 -19.09
C THR A 112 -14.01 -11.52 -20.01
N THR A 113 -14.27 -12.56 -20.80
CA THR A 113 -13.28 -13.14 -21.72
C THR A 113 -13.80 -13.24 -23.15
N GLY A 114 -12.88 -13.35 -24.12
CA GLY A 114 -13.21 -13.57 -25.52
C GLY A 114 -13.66 -12.30 -26.26
N PRO A 115 -14.41 -12.42 -27.38
CA PRO A 115 -14.75 -11.28 -28.24
C PRO A 115 -15.67 -10.22 -27.59
N LYS A 116 -16.21 -10.51 -26.39
CA LYS A 116 -17.02 -9.58 -25.60
C LYS A 116 -16.29 -9.06 -24.35
N LYS A 117 -14.96 -9.22 -24.27
CA LYS A 117 -14.17 -8.70 -23.16
C LYS A 117 -14.38 -7.19 -23.03
N LYS A 118 -14.85 -6.73 -21.88
CA LYS A 118 -14.92 -5.31 -21.53
C LYS A 118 -13.49 -4.78 -21.35
N SER A 119 -13.30 -3.48 -21.60
CA SER A 119 -12.05 -2.77 -21.31
C SER A 119 -12.27 -1.81 -20.15
N SER A 120 -11.31 -1.75 -19.22
CA SER A 120 -11.26 -0.71 -18.19
C SER A 120 -10.22 0.36 -18.54
N ALA A 121 -10.49 1.60 -18.15
CA ALA A 121 -9.50 2.67 -18.21
C ALA A 121 -8.38 2.48 -17.16
N VAL A 122 -8.69 1.77 -16.08
CA VAL A 122 -7.74 1.38 -15.04
C VAL A 122 -7.20 0.00 -15.39
N SER A 123 -5.93 -0.03 -15.82
CA SER A 123 -5.20 -1.28 -16.08
C SER A 123 -3.70 -1.06 -15.97
N GLY A 124 -2.96 -2.11 -15.66
CA GLY A 124 -1.49 -2.08 -15.63
C GLY A 124 -0.95 -1.11 -14.56
N VAL A 125 -0.12 -0.14 -14.96
CA VAL A 125 0.51 0.80 -14.01
C VAL A 125 -0.54 1.64 -13.28
N VAL A 126 -1.61 2.07 -13.95
CA VAL A 126 -2.67 2.89 -13.33
C VAL A 126 -3.36 2.13 -12.20
N GLU A 127 -3.61 0.84 -12.43
CA GLU A 127 -4.20 -0.05 -11.44
C GLU A 127 -3.27 -0.24 -10.24
N THR A 128 -1.96 -0.40 -10.49
CA THR A 128 -0.94 -0.43 -9.43
C THR A 128 -0.94 0.85 -8.60
N ASP A 129 -1.03 2.01 -9.24
CA ASP A 129 -1.05 3.31 -8.56
C ASP A 129 -2.31 3.49 -7.70
N TYR A 130 -3.46 3.02 -8.19
CA TYR A 130 -4.72 3.06 -7.44
C TYR A 130 -4.64 2.15 -6.22
N PHE A 131 -4.23 0.89 -6.42
CA PHE A 131 -4.01 -0.03 -5.31
C PHE A 131 -2.93 0.43 -4.35
N SER A 132 -1.92 1.19 -4.79
CA SER A 132 -0.89 1.74 -3.90
C SER A 132 -1.47 2.72 -2.87
N VAL A 133 -2.47 3.54 -3.25
CA VAL A 133 -3.20 4.39 -2.30
C VAL A 133 -3.94 3.53 -1.28
N LEU A 134 -4.66 2.50 -1.74
CA LEU A 134 -5.37 1.55 -0.87
C LEU A 134 -4.38 0.83 0.07
N ALA A 135 -3.22 0.42 -0.44
CA ALA A 135 -2.16 -0.23 0.31
C ALA A 135 -1.63 0.64 1.44
N ARG A 136 -1.49 1.96 1.22
CA ARG A 136 -1.10 2.89 2.29
C ARG A 136 -2.15 2.99 3.39
N ILE A 137 -3.43 2.99 3.05
CA ILE A 137 -4.52 3.01 4.04
C ILE A 137 -4.55 1.69 4.81
N ALA A 138 -4.51 0.55 4.12
CA ALA A 138 -4.53 -0.78 4.73
C ALA A 138 -3.31 -1.04 5.63
N LEU A 139 -2.12 -0.61 5.20
CA LEU A 139 -0.92 -0.71 6.01
C LEU A 139 -0.99 0.19 7.26
N ALA A 140 -1.62 1.36 7.18
CA ALA A 140 -1.80 2.24 8.33
C ALA A 140 -2.83 1.71 9.34
N SER A 141 -4.02 1.31 8.87
CA SER A 141 -5.04 0.66 9.70
C SER A 141 -5.98 -0.18 8.85
N PRO A 142 -5.98 -1.52 9.04
CA PRO A 142 -6.93 -2.42 8.39
C PRO A 142 -8.40 -2.03 8.62
N LYS A 143 -8.73 -1.51 9.80
CA LYS A 143 -10.10 -1.08 10.13
C LYS A 143 -10.54 0.13 9.33
N ILE A 144 -9.65 1.12 9.18
CA ILE A 144 -9.91 2.31 8.38
C ILE A 144 -10.06 1.92 6.91
N PHE A 145 -9.21 1.03 6.40
CA PHE A 145 -9.34 0.51 5.04
C PHE A 145 -10.69 -0.14 4.80
N ILE A 146 -11.08 -1.13 5.61
CA ILE A 146 -12.34 -1.87 5.40
C ILE A 146 -13.56 -0.95 5.54
N SER A 147 -13.59 -0.09 6.57
CA SER A 147 -14.70 0.84 6.77
C SER A 147 -14.82 1.86 5.63
N SER A 148 -13.70 2.39 5.13
CA SER A 148 -13.70 3.34 4.01
C SER A 148 -14.12 2.68 2.71
N ALA A 149 -13.60 1.48 2.42
CA ALA A 149 -13.97 0.72 1.22
C ALA A 149 -15.47 0.37 1.22
N SER A 150 -15.99 -0.10 2.34
CA SER A 150 -17.42 -0.45 2.48
C SER A 150 -18.32 0.78 2.38
N SER A 151 -17.86 1.94 2.85
CA SER A 151 -18.62 3.20 2.78
C SER A 151 -18.67 3.79 1.36
N SER A 152 -17.84 3.33 0.42
CA SER A 152 -17.82 3.88 -0.94
C SER A 152 -18.86 3.27 -1.86
N ARG A 153 -19.57 2.22 -1.42
CA ARG A 153 -20.56 1.53 -2.22
C ARG A 153 -21.90 1.49 -1.54
N ASP A 154 -22.85 2.17 -2.15
CA ASP A 154 -24.25 2.00 -1.80
C ASP A 154 -24.67 0.56 -2.17
N HIS A 155 -25.20 -0.17 -1.19
CA HIS A 155 -25.84 -1.49 -1.35
C HIS A 155 -24.94 -2.74 -1.48
N SER A 156 -23.65 -2.68 -1.17
CA SER A 156 -22.80 -3.88 -1.01
C SER A 156 -22.50 -4.13 0.46
N SER A 157 -22.47 -5.40 0.87
CA SER A 157 -21.95 -5.76 2.19
C SER A 157 -20.44 -5.50 2.27
N GLU A 158 -19.92 -5.38 3.50
CA GLU A 158 -18.48 -5.29 3.76
C GLU A 158 -17.73 -6.46 3.14
N GLU A 159 -18.22 -7.69 3.36
CA GLU A 159 -17.64 -8.92 2.84
C GLU A 159 -17.60 -8.90 1.31
N GLU A 160 -18.71 -8.59 0.62
CA GLU A 160 -18.72 -8.52 -0.84
C GLU A 160 -17.74 -7.49 -1.37
N THR A 161 -17.70 -6.31 -0.73
CA THR A 161 -16.84 -5.19 -1.14
C THR A 161 -15.37 -5.55 -0.99
N VAL A 162 -14.96 -6.05 0.17
CA VAL A 162 -13.57 -6.41 0.41
C VAL A 162 -13.18 -7.63 -0.44
N ASN A 163 -14.09 -8.58 -0.65
CA ASN A 163 -13.79 -9.78 -1.42
C ASN A 163 -13.45 -9.47 -2.88
N TRP A 164 -14.22 -8.63 -3.58
CA TRP A 164 -13.88 -8.29 -4.97
C TRP A 164 -12.56 -7.49 -5.04
N ILE A 165 -12.33 -6.59 -4.06
CA ILE A 165 -11.07 -5.83 -3.98
C ILE A 165 -9.89 -6.78 -3.86
N LEU A 166 -9.97 -7.77 -2.96
CA LEU A 166 -8.91 -8.75 -2.78
C LEU A 166 -8.71 -9.62 -4.02
N MET A 167 -9.79 -10.08 -4.65
CA MET A 167 -9.70 -10.87 -5.89
C MET A 167 -8.94 -10.12 -6.98
N GLU A 168 -9.29 -8.86 -7.21
CA GLU A 168 -8.61 -8.04 -8.22
C GLU A 168 -7.18 -7.71 -7.80
N TRP A 169 -6.95 -7.35 -6.54
CA TRP A 169 -5.63 -7.01 -6.04
C TRP A 169 -4.66 -8.19 -6.14
N PHE A 170 -5.07 -9.39 -5.74
CA PHE A 170 -4.25 -10.59 -5.90
C PHE A 170 -4.03 -10.94 -7.38
N SER A 171 -5.08 -10.87 -8.22
CA SER A 171 -4.94 -11.13 -9.66
C SER A 171 -3.98 -10.14 -10.35
N HIS A 172 -3.92 -8.90 -9.87
CA HIS A 172 -3.05 -7.86 -10.43
C HIS A 172 -1.63 -7.88 -9.84
N PHE A 173 -1.40 -8.59 -8.74
CA PHE A 173 -0.11 -8.55 -8.02
C PHE A 173 1.07 -8.92 -8.93
N ASP A 174 0.93 -9.95 -9.76
CA ASP A 174 1.98 -10.41 -10.68
C ASP A 174 2.29 -9.43 -11.81
N ASN A 175 1.38 -8.49 -12.10
CA ASN A 175 1.59 -7.45 -13.10
C ASN A 175 2.42 -6.27 -12.55
N MET A 176 2.71 -6.24 -11.24
CA MET A 176 3.50 -5.18 -10.63
C MET A 176 4.99 -5.42 -10.89
N GLY A 177 5.63 -4.60 -11.73
CA GLY A 177 7.05 -4.76 -12.06
C GLY A 177 8.04 -4.15 -11.04
N ASP A 178 7.61 -3.21 -10.20
CA ASP A 178 8.47 -2.57 -9.20
C ASP A 178 8.41 -3.31 -7.86
N ILE A 179 9.57 -3.81 -7.42
CA ILE A 179 9.72 -4.53 -6.15
C ILE A 179 9.26 -3.70 -4.94
N ASN A 180 9.46 -2.37 -4.96
CA ASN A 180 9.04 -1.49 -3.88
C ASN A 180 7.51 -1.47 -3.76
N ARG A 181 6.82 -1.45 -4.90
CA ARG A 181 5.36 -1.55 -4.98
C ARG A 181 4.88 -2.92 -4.52
N LYS A 182 5.48 -4.02 -5.01
CA LYS A 182 5.15 -5.38 -4.54
C LYS A 182 5.26 -5.48 -3.01
N LYS A 183 6.35 -4.97 -2.42
CA LYS A 183 6.56 -5.00 -0.96
C LYS A 183 5.54 -4.16 -0.20
N LEU A 184 5.21 -2.95 -0.65
CA LEU A 184 4.13 -2.16 -0.07
C LEU A 184 2.81 -2.95 -0.05
N HIS A 185 2.44 -3.56 -1.18
CA HIS A 185 1.18 -4.28 -1.32
C HIS A 185 1.17 -5.55 -0.48
N ALA A 186 2.27 -6.30 -0.43
CA ALA A 186 2.38 -7.49 0.42
C ALA A 186 2.28 -7.14 1.91
N LEU A 187 2.94 -6.07 2.36
CA LEU A 187 2.82 -5.59 3.74
C LEU A 187 1.38 -5.21 4.06
N ALA A 188 0.72 -4.45 3.18
CA ALA A 188 -0.67 -4.03 3.35
C ALA A 188 -1.63 -5.22 3.43
N LEU A 189 -1.57 -6.13 2.45
CA LEU A 189 -2.39 -7.34 2.40
C LEU A 189 -2.18 -8.19 3.66
N THR A 190 -0.93 -8.41 4.06
CA THR A 190 -0.60 -9.18 5.28
C THR A 190 -1.20 -8.52 6.53
N HIS A 191 -1.14 -7.18 6.62
CA HIS A 191 -1.67 -6.45 7.77
C HIS A 191 -3.20 -6.57 7.88
N LEU A 192 -3.93 -6.75 6.76
CA LEU A 192 -5.38 -6.98 6.80
C LEU A 192 -5.76 -8.20 7.65
N LEU A 193 -4.94 -9.25 7.67
CA LEU A 193 -5.18 -10.44 8.49
C LEU A 193 -5.11 -10.18 10.00
N SER A 194 -4.56 -9.04 10.41
CA SER A 194 -4.44 -8.62 11.80
C SER A 194 -5.50 -7.60 12.23
N ILE A 195 -6.58 -7.43 11.45
CA ILE A 195 -7.63 -6.43 11.71
C ILE A 195 -8.23 -6.47 13.13
N ASN A 196 -8.40 -7.68 13.69
CA ASN A 196 -8.97 -7.88 15.02
C ASN A 196 -7.90 -8.04 16.12
N GLY A 197 -6.63 -7.81 15.79
CA GLY A 197 -5.48 -8.05 16.66
C GLY A 197 -5.13 -9.56 16.78
N PRO A 198 -4.13 -9.89 17.62
CA PRO A 198 -3.54 -11.24 17.66
C PRO A 198 -4.38 -12.30 18.38
N SER A 199 -5.50 -11.91 19.00
CA SER A 199 -6.31 -12.79 19.87
C SER A 199 -7.65 -13.20 19.25
N THR A 200 -8.04 -12.56 18.15
CA THR A 200 -9.34 -12.77 17.50
C THR A 200 -9.07 -13.08 16.04
N PRO A 201 -9.63 -14.17 15.49
CA PRO A 201 -9.35 -14.55 14.11
C PRO A 201 -9.82 -13.46 13.15
N PRO A 202 -9.12 -13.25 12.03
CA PRO A 202 -9.62 -12.39 10.97
C PRO A 202 -10.95 -12.94 10.41
N PRO A 203 -11.79 -12.07 9.82
CA PRO A 203 -12.99 -12.51 9.13
C PRO A 203 -12.69 -13.57 8.07
N ALA A 204 -13.62 -14.52 7.89
CA ALA A 204 -13.46 -15.64 6.97
C ALA A 204 -13.18 -15.19 5.53
N PHE A 205 -13.81 -14.10 5.07
CA PHE A 205 -13.59 -13.56 3.74
C PHE A 205 -12.16 -13.07 3.49
N LEU A 206 -11.37 -12.77 4.52
CA LEU A 206 -9.93 -12.51 4.37
C LEU A 206 -9.16 -13.83 4.26
N LEU A 207 -9.46 -14.82 5.10
CA LEU A 207 -8.79 -16.12 5.11
C LEU A 207 -9.12 -16.99 3.89
N ASN A 208 -10.25 -16.78 3.24
CA ASN A 208 -10.62 -17.49 2.00
C ASN A 208 -9.61 -17.25 0.86
N HIS A 209 -8.79 -16.20 0.95
CA HIS A 209 -7.70 -15.92 -0.01
C HIS A 209 -6.34 -16.48 0.42
N LEU A 210 -6.28 -17.40 1.41
CA LEU A 210 -5.03 -17.90 1.99
C LEU A 210 -4.05 -18.44 0.92
N GLN A 211 -4.55 -19.11 -0.12
CA GLN A 211 -3.71 -19.54 -1.24
C GLN A 211 -2.98 -18.35 -1.88
N SER A 212 -3.71 -17.28 -2.21
CA SER A 212 -3.15 -16.08 -2.82
C SER A 212 -2.14 -15.39 -1.89
N TYR A 213 -2.41 -15.36 -0.58
CA TYR A 213 -1.43 -14.88 0.40
C TYR A 213 -0.14 -15.70 0.39
N LEU A 214 -0.24 -17.04 0.44
CA LEU A 214 0.94 -17.90 0.44
C LEU A 214 1.74 -17.76 -0.85
N VAL A 215 1.10 -17.62 -2.01
CA VAL A 215 1.78 -17.36 -3.29
C VAL A 215 2.54 -16.04 -3.23
N VAL A 216 1.86 -14.93 -2.89
CA VAL A 216 2.47 -13.59 -2.78
C VAL A 216 3.65 -13.59 -1.82
N TRP A 217 3.49 -14.18 -0.62
CA TRP A 217 4.57 -14.24 0.36
C TRP A 217 5.74 -15.08 -0.15
N THR A 218 5.44 -16.22 -0.77
CA THR A 218 6.48 -17.13 -1.25
C THR A 218 7.34 -16.47 -2.32
N ASP A 219 6.71 -15.91 -3.35
CA ASP A 219 7.40 -15.33 -4.49
C ASP A 219 8.17 -14.08 -4.08
N LEU A 220 7.56 -13.19 -3.31
CA LEU A 220 8.20 -11.95 -2.93
C LEU A 220 9.34 -12.16 -1.91
N ILE A 221 9.19 -13.09 -0.95
CA ILE A 221 10.29 -13.41 -0.03
C ILE A 221 11.47 -14.01 -0.80
N ARG A 222 11.22 -14.86 -1.81
CA ARG A 222 12.29 -15.39 -2.66
C ARG A 222 12.96 -14.28 -3.46
N GLU A 223 12.19 -13.46 -4.15
CA GLU A 223 12.68 -12.33 -4.95
C GLU A 223 13.51 -11.35 -4.09
N LEU A 224 13.05 -11.00 -2.89
CA LEU A 224 13.77 -10.13 -1.95
C LEU A 224 15.05 -10.76 -1.36
N SER A 225 15.15 -12.09 -1.38
CA SER A 225 16.31 -12.85 -0.88
C SER A 225 17.35 -13.18 -1.94
N GLU A 226 17.07 -12.87 -3.21
CA GLU A 226 18.00 -13.15 -4.31
C GLU A 226 19.38 -12.54 -4.06
N GLY A 227 20.42 -13.37 -4.21
CA GLY A 227 21.80 -12.96 -3.98
C GLY A 227 22.22 -12.84 -2.52
N THR A 228 21.34 -13.18 -1.56
CA THR A 228 21.64 -13.17 -0.12
C THR A 228 21.43 -14.54 0.51
N SER A 229 22.31 -14.94 1.43
CA SER A 229 22.06 -16.10 2.28
C SER A 229 21.23 -15.64 3.47
N TYR A 230 20.21 -16.42 3.85
CA TYR A 230 19.47 -16.12 5.08
C TYR A 230 20.38 -16.31 6.29
N ASP A 231 20.72 -15.19 6.95
CA ASP A 231 21.34 -15.18 8.28
C ASP A 231 20.33 -14.60 9.27
N PRO A 232 19.85 -15.38 10.26
CA PRO A 232 18.92 -14.89 11.27
C PRO A 232 19.52 -13.79 12.18
N ASN A 233 20.84 -13.55 12.14
CA ASN A 233 21.51 -12.46 12.84
C ASN A 233 21.68 -11.20 11.97
N ASP A 234 21.42 -11.28 10.67
CA ASP A 234 21.40 -10.10 9.79
C ASP A 234 20.03 -9.40 9.95
N PRO A 235 19.98 -8.12 10.36
CA PRO A 235 18.74 -7.35 10.42
C PRO A 235 18.00 -7.28 9.08
N ARG A 236 18.72 -7.43 7.96
CA ARG A 236 18.11 -7.52 6.64
C ARG A 236 17.42 -8.85 6.42
N GLY A 237 17.83 -9.93 7.09
CA GLY A 237 17.14 -11.23 7.06
C GLY A 237 16.83 -11.76 5.65
N GLY A 238 17.68 -11.47 4.68
CA GLY A 238 17.46 -11.77 3.26
C GLY A 238 16.41 -10.88 2.57
N ASP A 239 16.23 -9.64 3.01
CA ASP A 239 15.38 -8.62 2.37
C ASP A 239 16.28 -7.44 1.99
N TYR A 240 16.74 -7.42 0.74
CA TYR A 240 17.74 -6.43 0.29
C TYR A 240 17.22 -4.99 0.28
N LEU A 241 15.89 -4.77 0.39
CA LEU A 241 15.31 -3.42 0.47
C LEU A 241 15.45 -2.80 1.86
N ILE A 242 15.86 -3.58 2.87
CA ILE A 242 16.08 -3.06 4.23
C ILE A 242 17.33 -2.18 4.24
N VAL A 243 17.08 -0.88 4.41
CA VAL A 243 18.14 0.12 4.57
C VAL A 243 18.66 0.04 6.00
N TRP A 244 19.69 -0.78 6.18
CA TRP A 244 20.44 -0.84 7.43
C TRP A 244 21.61 0.13 7.38
N ASN A 245 21.46 1.28 8.05
CA ASN A 245 22.57 2.22 8.25
C ASN A 245 23.41 1.76 9.44
N ALA A 246 24.40 0.91 9.19
CA ALA A 246 25.39 0.55 10.21
C ALA A 246 26.09 1.79 10.79
N GLY A 247 26.24 2.86 10.00
CA GLY A 247 26.78 4.16 10.44
C GLY A 247 25.98 4.83 11.57
N SER A 248 24.69 4.53 11.72
CA SER A 248 23.89 5.05 12.85
C SER A 248 24.30 4.44 14.20
N VAL A 249 24.94 3.26 14.19
CA VAL A 249 25.47 2.61 15.39
C VAL A 249 26.88 3.11 15.72
N THR A 250 27.67 3.49 14.72
CA THR A 250 29.05 3.98 14.89
C THR A 250 29.18 5.50 14.92
N GLY A 251 28.11 6.25 14.59
CA GLY A 251 28.12 7.71 14.56
C GLY A 251 28.84 8.31 13.34
N GLU A 252 29.28 7.49 12.38
CA GLU A 252 29.87 7.98 11.13
C GLU A 252 28.77 8.27 10.11
N PRO A 253 28.71 9.49 9.54
CA PRO A 253 27.78 9.79 8.46
C PRO A 253 28.16 8.92 7.26
N ASP A 254 27.20 8.21 6.67
CA ASP A 254 27.43 7.44 5.45
C ASP A 254 28.17 8.30 4.41
N GLU A 255 29.44 7.97 4.17
CA GLU A 255 30.48 8.79 3.53
C GLU A 255 30.28 9.02 2.02
N LYS A 256 29.06 9.23 1.54
CA LYS A 256 28.78 9.34 0.09
C LYS A 256 27.93 10.53 -0.36
N TYR A 257 27.64 11.47 0.53
CA TYR A 257 26.81 12.61 0.17
C TYR A 257 27.65 13.88 0.05
N GLN A 258 27.47 14.60 -1.05
CA GLN A 258 28.19 15.84 -1.31
C GLN A 258 27.66 16.91 -0.36
N ASP A 259 28.57 17.62 0.32
CA ASP A 259 28.23 18.74 1.23
C ASP A 259 27.39 19.84 0.54
N ASN A 260 27.39 19.88 -0.80
CA ASN A 260 26.66 20.86 -1.61
C ASN A 260 25.37 20.32 -2.23
N GLU A 261 24.82 19.19 -1.76
CA GLU A 261 23.55 18.69 -2.30
C GLU A 261 22.37 19.65 -2.00
N PRO A 262 21.41 19.82 -2.92
CA PRO A 262 20.23 20.64 -2.66
C PRO A 262 19.46 20.12 -1.43
N PRO A 263 18.96 21.00 -0.53
CA PRO A 263 18.25 20.57 0.67
C PRO A 263 17.03 19.67 0.41
N GLU A 264 16.43 19.78 -0.77
CA GLU A 264 15.32 18.92 -1.18
C GLU A 264 15.77 17.49 -1.44
N THR A 265 16.97 17.27 -1.99
CA THR A 265 17.54 15.94 -2.19
C THR A 265 17.71 15.22 -0.87
N THR A 266 18.22 15.90 0.16
CA THR A 266 18.31 15.34 1.52
C THR A 266 16.94 15.00 2.07
N ARG A 267 15.94 15.90 1.95
CA ARG A 267 14.56 15.63 2.40
C ARG A 267 13.95 14.42 1.70
N ARG A 268 14.07 14.31 0.38
CA ARG A 268 13.57 13.18 -0.42
C ARG A 268 14.20 11.87 0.02
N ARG A 269 15.51 11.87 0.30
CA ARG A 269 16.21 10.69 0.82
C ARG A 269 15.72 10.29 2.21
N THR A 270 15.67 11.23 3.16
CA THR A 270 15.15 10.98 4.51
C THR A 270 13.72 10.45 4.44
N TRP A 271 12.88 11.05 3.60
CA TRP A 271 11.51 10.61 3.38
C TRP A 271 11.44 9.18 2.83
N SER A 272 12.23 8.86 1.80
CA SER A 272 12.27 7.53 1.22
C SER A 272 12.74 6.50 2.25
N ASN A 273 13.88 6.72 2.91
CA ASN A 273 14.42 5.79 3.91
C ASN A 273 13.51 5.61 5.12
N ALA A 274 12.63 6.57 5.39
CA ALA A 274 11.66 6.48 6.47
C ALA A 274 10.46 5.57 6.15
N ASP A 275 10.26 5.18 4.90
CA ASP A 275 9.15 4.34 4.44
C ASP A 275 9.19 2.94 5.09
N PRO A 276 8.06 2.41 5.58
CA PRO A 276 7.95 1.03 6.05
C PRO A 276 8.54 -0.02 5.10
N ILE A 277 8.48 0.17 3.78
CA ILE A 277 9.07 -0.78 2.81
C ILE A 277 10.59 -0.96 2.98
N HIS A 278 11.28 0.02 3.55
CA HIS A 278 12.73 -0.02 3.79
C HIS A 278 13.09 -0.34 5.25
N LYS A 279 12.09 -0.48 6.13
CA LYS A 279 12.27 -0.71 7.56
C LYS A 279 11.72 -2.05 8.04
N ILE A 280 10.67 -2.54 7.41
CA ILE A 280 10.00 -3.78 7.78
C ILE A 280 10.54 -4.90 6.91
N ASN A 281 11.24 -5.86 7.53
CA ASN A 281 11.61 -7.09 6.87
C ASN A 281 10.35 -7.92 6.60
N LEU A 282 10.10 -8.24 5.33
CA LEU A 282 8.86 -8.90 4.93
C LEU A 282 8.72 -10.29 5.55
N ARG A 283 9.80 -11.09 5.56
CA ARG A 283 9.80 -12.45 6.11
C ARG A 283 9.41 -12.46 7.59
N HIS A 284 10.01 -11.57 8.39
CA HIS A 284 9.67 -11.42 9.81
C HIS A 284 8.23 -10.94 9.99
N PHE A 285 7.81 -9.95 9.21
CA PHE A 285 6.44 -9.43 9.28
C PHE A 285 5.39 -10.51 8.97
N VAL A 286 5.59 -11.30 7.90
CA VAL A 286 4.72 -12.42 7.55
C VAL A 286 4.72 -13.49 8.65
N THR A 287 5.91 -13.84 9.18
CA THR A 287 6.06 -14.81 10.28
C THR A 287 5.21 -14.41 11.49
N GLU A 288 5.35 -13.17 11.94
CA GLU A 288 4.67 -12.68 13.14
C GLU A 288 3.15 -12.60 12.95
N ASN A 289 2.70 -12.05 11.82
CA ASN A 289 1.27 -11.95 11.52
C ASN A 289 0.64 -13.34 11.37
N LEU A 290 1.26 -14.25 10.63
CA LEU A 290 0.74 -15.61 10.43
C LEU A 290 0.70 -16.40 11.75
N ARG A 291 1.72 -16.27 12.62
CA ARG A 291 1.68 -16.86 13.96
C ARG A 291 0.53 -16.30 14.81
N GLY A 292 0.28 -15.00 14.70
CA GLY A 292 -0.87 -14.34 15.33
C GLY A 292 -2.20 -14.94 14.85
N VAL A 293 -2.38 -15.04 13.53
CA VAL A 293 -3.57 -15.63 12.89
C VAL A 293 -3.77 -17.09 13.32
N VAL A 294 -2.73 -17.93 13.23
CA VAL A 294 -2.79 -19.35 13.61
C VAL A 294 -3.21 -19.50 15.08
N ARG A 295 -2.65 -18.67 15.98
CA ARG A 295 -3.02 -18.67 17.39
C ARG A 295 -4.49 -18.27 17.58
N ALA A 296 -4.93 -17.21 16.91
CA ALA A 296 -6.29 -16.70 16.99
C ALA A 296 -7.33 -17.69 16.42
N CYS A 297 -6.97 -18.49 15.41
CA CYS A 297 -7.79 -19.57 14.87
C CYS A 297 -7.89 -20.80 15.78
N GLY A 298 -7.15 -20.87 16.89
CA GLY A 298 -7.17 -21.98 17.85
C GLY A 298 -6.00 -22.96 17.74
N GLY A 299 -4.91 -22.56 17.08
CA GLY A 299 -3.68 -23.36 16.95
C GLY A 299 -3.52 -23.99 15.57
N ILE A 300 -2.34 -24.58 15.34
CA ILE A 300 -1.93 -25.07 14.02
C ILE A 300 -2.79 -26.20 13.48
N ASP A 301 -3.26 -27.12 14.34
CA ASP A 301 -4.10 -28.24 13.90
C ASP A 301 -5.45 -27.73 13.38
N LYS A 302 -6.10 -26.83 14.13
CA LYS A 302 -7.36 -26.23 13.70
C LYS A 302 -7.18 -25.34 12.47
N PHE A 303 -6.10 -24.56 12.41
CA PHE A 303 -5.79 -23.76 11.23
C PHE A 303 -5.57 -24.63 9.99
N ARG A 304 -4.89 -25.78 10.15
CA ARG A 304 -4.68 -26.74 9.07
C ARG A 304 -6.00 -27.33 8.57
N ASP A 305 -6.81 -27.82 9.49
CA ASP A 305 -8.01 -28.59 9.18
C ASP A 305 -9.15 -27.69 8.63
N GLU A 306 -9.20 -26.41 9.02
CA GLU A 306 -10.22 -25.47 8.53
C GLU A 306 -9.77 -24.65 7.32
N TRP A 307 -8.50 -24.23 7.26
CA TRP A 307 -8.03 -23.24 6.28
C TRP A 307 -7.01 -23.81 5.29
N LEU A 308 -5.92 -24.44 5.75
CA LEU A 308 -4.90 -24.97 4.83
C LEU A 308 -5.40 -26.13 3.97
N VAL A 309 -6.44 -26.85 4.40
CA VAL A 309 -7.07 -27.91 3.60
C VAL A 309 -7.60 -27.40 2.24
N ASN A 310 -7.91 -26.10 2.16
CA ASN A 310 -8.42 -25.45 0.95
C ASN A 310 -7.31 -24.82 0.09
N VAL A 311 -6.04 -25.04 0.43
CA VAL A 311 -4.89 -24.50 -0.31
C VAL A 311 -4.18 -25.63 -1.04
N ASP A 312 -3.73 -25.36 -2.26
CA ASP A 312 -2.94 -26.31 -3.05
C ASP A 312 -1.70 -26.79 -2.29
N ARG A 313 -1.43 -28.10 -2.34
CA ARG A 313 -0.34 -28.73 -1.60
C ARG A 313 1.03 -28.22 -2.04
N GLU A 314 1.23 -27.92 -3.32
CA GLU A 314 2.47 -27.36 -3.84
C GLU A 314 2.71 -25.96 -3.29
N VAL A 315 1.65 -25.15 -3.14
CA VAL A 315 1.72 -23.82 -2.52
C VAL A 315 2.10 -23.93 -1.04
N VAL A 316 1.47 -24.84 -0.28
CA VAL A 316 1.82 -25.08 1.13
C VAL A 316 3.26 -25.57 1.27
N ASN A 317 3.71 -26.47 0.40
CA ASN A 317 5.09 -26.98 0.42
C ASN A 317 6.10 -25.88 0.08
N GLY A 318 5.84 -25.10 -0.97
CA GLY A 318 6.69 -23.99 -1.38
C GLY A 318 6.82 -22.93 -0.29
N PHE A 319 5.74 -22.63 0.43
CA PHE A 319 5.79 -21.76 1.60
C PHE A 319 6.54 -22.41 2.77
N GLY A 320 6.36 -23.72 3.00
CA GLY A 320 7.05 -24.48 4.03
C GLY A 320 8.58 -24.48 3.88
N GLU A 321 9.08 -24.51 2.65
CA GLU A 321 10.53 -24.40 2.34
C GLU A 321 11.16 -23.09 2.81
N LEU A 322 10.36 -22.04 2.99
CA LEU A 322 10.85 -20.77 3.51
C LEU A 322 11.12 -20.83 5.03
N GLY A 323 10.60 -21.81 5.77
CA GLY A 323 10.82 -21.92 7.23
C GLY A 323 10.18 -20.78 8.04
N VAL A 324 9.04 -20.25 7.56
CA VAL A 324 8.32 -19.10 8.15
C VAL A 324 7.34 -19.52 9.27
N LEU A 325 7.01 -20.82 9.35
CA LEU A 325 6.18 -21.42 10.39
C LEU A 325 6.94 -22.57 11.08
#